data_AF-A0A443LNG4-F1
#
_entry.id   AF-A0A443LNG4-F1
#
_cell.length_a   1.000
_cell.length_b   1.000
_cell.length_c   1.000
_cell.angle_alpha   90.00
_cell.angle_beta   90.00
_cell.angle_gamma   90.00
#
_symmetry.space_group_name_H-M   'P 1'
#
loop_
_entity.id
_entity.type
_entity.pdbx_description
1 polymer ?
#
loop_
_entity_poly.entity_id
_entity_poly.type
_entity_poly.pdbx_seq_one_letter_code
_entity_poly.pdbx_strand_id
1 'polypeptide(L)'
;MTARLFLLFPMLLGACTLEGMSTDPTAPSLDKAGTCFALVTAEKDGSYTLMTGIADGSKAPVGVPKTGLDAAAVDKAFARERAIMDINPECLAIYAKGREAAQPGA
;
A
#
# COMPACT_ATOMS: atom_id res chain seq x y z
N MET A 1 30.34 -41.39 6.08
CA MET A 1 30.61 -40.29 7.04
C MET A 1 30.32 -38.98 6.35
N THR A 2 29.41 -38.22 6.93
CA THR A 2 28.66 -37.11 6.36
C THR A 2 29.42 -35.81 6.54
N ALA A 3 29.88 -35.18 5.46
CA ALA A 3 30.47 -33.85 5.52
C ALA A 3 29.35 -32.80 5.37
N ARG A 4 29.01 -32.16 6.50
CA ARG A 4 28.05 -31.07 6.63
C ARG A 4 28.52 -29.85 5.84
N LEU A 5 27.84 -29.54 4.75
CA LEU A 5 27.93 -28.25 4.06
C LEU A 5 26.89 -27.31 4.70
N PHE A 6 27.31 -26.47 5.64
CA PHE A 6 26.49 -25.39 6.20
C PHE A 6 27.25 -24.09 5.99
N LEU A 7 26.96 -23.43 4.88
CA LEU A 7 27.35 -22.04 4.67
C LEU A 7 26.20 -21.30 4.00
N LEU A 8 25.97 -20.12 4.54
CA LEU A 8 25.28 -18.98 3.96
C LEU A 8 23.76 -18.96 4.11
N PHE A 9 23.36 -18.43 5.27
CA PHE A 9 22.38 -17.34 5.31
C PHE A 9 22.62 -16.38 4.13
N PRO A 10 21.55 -16.01 3.41
CA PRO A 10 21.27 -14.62 3.19
C PRO A 10 20.06 -14.27 4.05
N MET A 11 20.25 -13.26 4.91
CA MET A 11 19.12 -12.50 5.38
C MET A 11 18.36 -12.01 4.14
N LEU A 12 17.21 -12.63 3.85
CA LEU A 12 16.17 -11.95 3.09
C LEU A 12 15.66 -10.84 4.01
N LEU A 13 16.34 -9.69 3.96
CA LEU A 13 15.67 -8.42 4.18
C LEU A 13 14.58 -8.36 3.11
N GLY A 14 13.38 -8.81 3.48
CA GLY A 14 12.16 -8.45 2.78
C GLY A 14 12.03 -6.94 2.90
N ALA A 15 12.64 -6.23 1.96
CA ALA A 15 12.26 -4.88 1.65
C ALA A 15 10.78 -4.99 1.26
N CYS A 16 9.88 -4.52 2.11
CA CYS A 16 8.54 -4.13 1.68
C CYS A 16 8.71 -2.90 0.79
N THR A 17 9.27 -3.09 -0.40
CA THR A 17 9.13 -2.11 -1.47
C THR A 17 7.65 -2.08 -1.75
N LEU A 18 7.04 -0.94 -1.47
CA LEU A 18 5.70 -0.60 -1.92
C LEU A 18 5.81 -0.44 -3.45
N GLU A 19 6.02 -1.56 -4.16
CA GLU A 19 5.99 -1.67 -5.62
C GLU A 19 4.54 -1.59 -6.08
N GLY A 20 3.87 -0.51 -5.68
CA GLY A 20 2.60 -0.05 -6.20
C GLY A 20 2.85 1.03 -7.25
N MET A 21 3.77 0.80 -8.19
CA MET A 21 3.87 1.64 -9.38
C MET A 21 2.61 1.37 -10.21
N SER A 22 1.68 2.33 -10.17
CA SER A 22 0.51 2.34 -11.05
C SER A 22 0.95 2.06 -12.49
N THR A 23 0.44 1.01 -13.11
CA THR A 23 0.60 0.78 -14.55
C THR A 23 -0.33 1.67 -15.38
N ASP A 24 -1.24 2.39 -14.71
CA ASP A 24 -2.10 3.39 -15.31
C ASP A 24 -1.33 4.73 -15.42
N PRO A 25 -0.97 5.17 -16.65
CA PRO A 25 -0.19 6.37 -16.88
C PRO A 25 -0.98 7.67 -16.61
N THR A 26 -2.30 7.56 -16.40
CA THR A 26 -3.17 8.70 -16.09
C THR A 26 -3.36 8.89 -14.59
N ALA A 27 -2.97 7.91 -13.78
CA ALA A 27 -3.10 7.99 -12.34
C ALA A 27 -2.07 8.99 -11.75
N PRO A 28 -2.45 9.78 -10.73
CA PRO A 28 -1.51 10.64 -10.03
C PRO A 28 -0.34 9.87 -9.44
N SER A 29 0.85 10.45 -9.50
CA SER A 29 2.06 9.82 -8.99
C SER A 29 2.21 10.02 -7.48
N LEU A 30 2.66 8.97 -6.79
CA LEU A 30 2.92 8.97 -5.35
C LEU A 30 4.23 9.68 -4.95
N ASP A 31 5.09 10.00 -5.92
CA ASP A 31 6.29 10.81 -5.72
C ASP A 31 6.04 12.32 -5.86
N LYS A 32 4.78 12.74 -6.03
CA LYS A 32 4.38 14.14 -6.06
C LYS A 32 3.80 14.55 -4.71
N ALA A 33 4.39 15.60 -4.13
CA ALA A 33 3.89 16.16 -2.88
C ALA A 33 2.41 16.60 -3.01
N GLY A 34 1.60 16.28 -2.00
CA GLY A 34 0.17 16.56 -1.99
C GLY A 34 -0.72 15.52 -2.69
N THR A 35 -0.15 14.44 -3.24
CA THR A 35 -0.97 13.30 -3.70
C THR A 35 -1.48 12.53 -2.48
N CYS A 36 -2.77 12.59 -2.20
CA CYS A 36 -3.41 11.73 -1.21
C CYS A 36 -3.58 10.33 -1.76
N PHE A 37 -3.33 9.31 -0.93
CA PHE A 37 -3.43 7.93 -1.36
C PHE A 37 -4.13 7.04 -0.35
N ALA A 38 -4.93 6.09 -0.88
CA ALA A 38 -5.60 5.01 -0.15
C ALA A 38 -5.44 3.73 -0.96
N LEU A 39 -4.69 2.76 -0.44
CA LEU A 39 -4.34 1.53 -1.15
C LEU A 39 -4.73 0.32 -0.32
N VAL A 40 -5.56 -0.54 -0.89
CA VAL A 40 -5.91 -1.83 -0.29
C VAL A 40 -4.95 -2.91 -0.80
N THR A 41 -4.38 -3.65 0.13
CA THR A 41 -3.56 -4.85 -0.14
C THR A 41 -4.24 -6.06 0.46
N ALA A 42 -4.25 -7.18 -0.26
CA ALA A 42 -4.78 -8.45 0.24
C ALA A 42 -3.68 -9.24 0.95
N GLU A 43 -3.85 -9.60 2.21
CA GLU A 43 -2.85 -10.35 2.97
C GLU A 43 -2.96 -11.87 2.72
N LYS A 44 -1.87 -12.61 2.98
CA LYS A 44 -1.84 -14.08 2.78
C LYS A 44 -2.81 -14.85 3.67
N ASP A 45 -3.18 -14.29 4.81
CA ASP A 45 -4.13 -14.88 5.76
C ASP A 45 -5.61 -14.62 5.38
N GLY A 46 -5.85 -13.96 4.23
CA GLY A 46 -7.17 -13.60 3.75
C GLY A 46 -7.73 -12.31 4.36
N SER A 47 -6.96 -11.63 5.21
CA SER A 47 -7.28 -10.27 5.66
C SER A 47 -6.83 -9.23 4.63
N TYR A 48 -7.12 -7.97 4.92
CA TYR A 48 -6.73 -6.83 4.10
C TYR A 48 -6.05 -5.76 4.94
N THR A 49 -5.14 -5.04 4.31
CA THR A 49 -4.53 -3.82 4.85
C THR A 49 -4.94 -2.64 4.00
N LEU A 50 -5.42 -1.57 4.63
CA LEU A 50 -5.59 -0.25 4.00
C LEU A 50 -4.41 0.64 4.39
N MET A 51 -3.64 1.08 3.40
CA MET A 51 -2.56 2.05 3.56
C MET A 51 -3.05 3.43 3.13
N THR A 52 -2.99 4.43 4.02
CA THR A 52 -3.42 5.81 3.71
C THR A 52 -2.36 6.84 4.03
N GLY A 53 -2.30 7.92 3.25
CA GLY A 53 -1.41 9.04 3.56
C GLY A 53 -1.49 10.18 2.54
N ILE A 54 -0.63 11.17 2.73
CA ILE A 54 -0.39 12.27 1.79
C ILE A 54 1.09 12.18 1.40
N ALA A 55 1.36 12.09 0.11
CA ALA A 55 2.71 12.06 -0.39
C ALA A 55 3.47 13.36 -0.06
N ASP A 56 4.71 13.22 0.34
CA ASP A 56 5.62 14.32 0.71
C ASP A 56 6.62 14.67 -0.40
N GLY A 57 6.52 13.99 -1.55
CA GLY A 57 7.46 14.11 -2.67
C GLY A 57 8.62 13.11 -2.64
N SER A 58 8.69 12.24 -1.62
CA SER A 58 9.63 11.12 -1.62
C SER A 58 9.18 10.01 -2.58
N LYS A 59 10.13 9.18 -3.02
CA LYS A 59 9.83 8.03 -3.90
C LYS A 59 8.97 6.95 -3.23
N ALA A 60 8.95 6.92 -1.91
CA ALA A 60 8.24 5.93 -1.11
C ALA A 60 7.60 6.67 0.08
N PRO A 61 6.47 7.36 -0.15
CA PRO A 61 5.83 8.15 0.89
C PRO A 61 5.39 7.25 2.04
N VAL A 62 5.54 7.75 3.26
CA VAL A 62 5.13 7.03 4.46
C VAL A 62 3.61 7.06 4.57
N GLY A 63 2.99 5.88 4.59
CA GLY A 63 1.57 5.72 4.87
C GLY A 63 1.31 5.17 6.28
N VAL A 64 0.08 5.33 6.73
CA VAL A 64 -0.43 4.72 7.95
C VAL A 64 -1.18 3.44 7.59
N PRO A 65 -0.71 2.26 8.01
CA PRO A 65 -1.40 1.00 7.74
C PRO A 65 -2.54 0.77 8.74
N LYS A 66 -3.66 0.26 8.22
CA LYS A 66 -4.75 -0.32 8.99
C LYS A 66 -4.94 -1.76 8.56
N THR A 67 -4.41 -2.68 9.36
CA THR A 67 -4.26 -4.11 9.03
C THR A 67 -5.39 -4.97 9.63
N GLY A 68 -5.43 -6.25 9.25
CA GLY A 68 -6.31 -7.26 9.87
C GLY A 68 -7.80 -7.05 9.58
N LEU A 69 -8.12 -6.36 8.49
CA LEU A 69 -9.50 -6.06 8.12
C LEU A 69 -10.09 -7.21 7.31
N ASP A 70 -11.34 -7.56 7.58
CA ASP A 70 -12.11 -8.36 6.62
C ASP A 70 -12.53 -7.52 5.40
N ALA A 71 -13.09 -8.18 4.39
CA ALA A 71 -13.52 -7.55 3.14
C ALA A 71 -14.51 -6.39 3.35
N ALA A 72 -15.49 -6.53 4.24
CA ALA A 72 -16.50 -5.50 4.47
C ALA A 72 -15.92 -4.32 5.26
N ALA A 73 -15.06 -4.61 6.24
CA ALA A 73 -14.38 -3.63 7.05
C ALA A 73 -13.41 -2.78 6.23
N VAL A 74 -12.67 -3.39 5.31
CA VAL A 74 -11.76 -2.66 4.42
C VAL A 74 -12.50 -1.83 3.38
N ASP A 75 -13.60 -2.35 2.80
CA ASP A 75 -14.42 -1.58 1.85
C ASP A 75 -15.02 -0.33 2.51
N LYS A 76 -15.54 -0.48 3.74
CA LYS A 76 -16.06 0.64 4.53
C LYS A 76 -14.96 1.64 4.90
N ALA A 77 -13.80 1.16 5.31
CA ALA A 77 -12.66 2.02 5.65
C ALA A 77 -12.18 2.80 4.42
N PHE A 78 -12.03 2.11 3.28
CA PHE A 78 -11.63 2.71 2.01
C PHE A 78 -12.62 3.80 1.56
N ALA A 79 -13.93 3.52 1.58
CA ALA A 79 -14.95 4.49 1.22
C ALA A 79 -14.90 5.75 2.11
N ARG A 80 -14.65 5.58 3.41
CA ARG A 80 -14.46 6.70 4.35
C ARG A 80 -13.25 7.55 3.98
N GLU A 81 -12.10 6.93 3.73
CA GLU A 81 -10.88 7.66 3.38
C GLU A 81 -11.02 8.35 2.02
N ARG A 82 -11.70 7.74 1.06
CA ARG A 82 -11.99 8.37 -0.23
C ARG A 82 -12.81 9.65 -0.06
N ALA A 83 -13.84 9.62 0.78
CA ALA A 83 -14.65 10.80 1.08
C ALA A 83 -13.87 11.90 1.81
N ILE A 84 -12.92 11.54 2.68
CA ILE A 84 -12.02 12.50 3.34
C ILE A 84 -11.11 13.17 2.31
N MET A 85 -10.54 12.40 1.38
CA MET A 85 -9.65 12.93 0.34
C MET A 85 -10.37 13.89 -0.60
N ASP A 86 -11.65 13.65 -0.90
CA ASP A 86 -12.44 14.53 -1.78
C ASP A 86 -12.71 15.92 -1.17
N ILE A 87 -12.62 16.07 0.15
CA ILE A 87 -12.87 17.35 0.84
C ILE A 87 -11.60 17.98 1.44
N ASN A 88 -10.49 17.23 1.49
CA ASN A 88 -9.27 17.72 2.10
C ASN A 88 -8.52 18.65 1.11
N PRO A 89 -8.34 19.94 1.43
CA PRO A 89 -7.67 20.89 0.54
C PRO A 89 -6.17 20.59 0.34
N GLU A 90 -5.56 19.76 1.19
CA GLU A 90 -4.17 19.31 1.02
C GLU A 90 -4.02 18.21 -0.05
N CYS A 91 -5.14 17.59 -0.45
CA CYS A 91 -5.17 16.60 -1.53
C CYS A 91 -5.17 17.31 -2.90
N LEU A 92 -3.97 17.60 -3.40
CA LEU A 92 -3.78 18.20 -4.73
C LEU A 92 -4.07 17.21 -5.86
N ALA A 93 -3.93 15.91 -5.57
CA ALA A 93 -4.33 14.82 -6.44
C ALA A 93 -4.70 13.59 -5.59
N ILE A 94 -5.43 12.64 -6.18
CA ILE A 94 -5.91 11.45 -5.46
C ILE A 94 -5.50 10.18 -6.19
N TYR A 95 -4.77 9.31 -5.49
CA TYR A 95 -4.39 7.98 -5.93
C TYR A 95 -5.02 6.92 -5.02
N ALA A 96 -6.20 6.43 -5.40
CA ALA A 96 -6.97 5.47 -4.59
C ALA A 96 -7.19 4.15 -5.35
N LYS A 97 -6.88 3.03 -4.70
CA LYS A 97 -7.09 1.66 -5.23
C LYS A 97 -7.79 0.82 -4.17
N GLY A 98 -9.05 0.47 -4.43
CA GLY A 98 -9.87 -0.32 -3.53
C GLY A 98 -9.56 -1.82 -3.62
N ARG A 99 -10.34 -2.62 -2.91
CA ARG A 99 -10.15 -4.07 -2.82
C ARG A 99 -10.23 -4.77 -4.19
N GLU A 100 -10.98 -4.23 -5.14
CA GLU A 100 -11.09 -4.71 -6.52
C GLU A 100 -9.77 -4.65 -7.30
N ALA A 101 -8.86 -3.76 -6.90
CA ALA A 101 -7.53 -3.61 -7.47
C ALA A 101 -6.43 -4.11 -6.52
N ALA A 102 -6.79 -4.73 -5.39
CA ALA A 102 -5.85 -5.21 -4.41
C ALA A 102 -5.00 -6.34 -4.99
N GLN A 103 -3.69 -6.11 -5.04
CA GLN A 103 -2.72 -7.15 -5.35
C GLN A 103 -2.47 -7.99 -4.09
N PRO A 104 -2.12 -9.28 -4.25
CA PRO A 104 -1.64 -10.08 -3.12
C PRO A 104 -0.42 -9.40 -2.49
N GLY A 105 -0.52 -9.14 -1.19
CA GLY A 105 0.56 -8.73 -0.32
C GLY A 105 1.61 -9.81 -0.20
N ALA A 106 2.86 -9.36 0.00
CA ALA A 106 4.05 -10.19 -0.05
C ALA A 106 4.18 -11.21 1.07
#